data_AF-A0A3B8TQ57-F1
#
_entry.id   AF-A0A3B8TQ57-F1
#
_cell.length_a   1.000
_cell.length_b   1.000
_cell.length_c   1.000
_cell.angle_alpha   90.00
_cell.angle_beta   90.00
_cell.angle_gamma   90.00
#
_symmetry.space_group_name_H-M   'P 1'
#
loop_
_entity.id
_entity.type
_entity.pdbx_description
1 polymer ?
#
loop_
_entity_poly.entity_id
_entity_poly.type
_entity_poly.pdbx_seq_one_letter_code
_entity_poly.pdbx_strand_id
1 'polypeptide(L)'
;MKKKYILVDHFSQWQGLAPLTLTRPISSLRIGLRTIQEIWSDTLEDSVEIQTQSYLMELTPALEGICVMINSAFLCVPDLVEKILQLN
;
A
#
# COMPACT_ATOMS: atom_id res chain seq x y z
N MET A 1 -5.12 19.92 -5.11
CA MET A 1 -3.78 19.47 -4.68
C MET A 1 -3.61 18.03 -5.13
N LYS A 2 -2.41 17.62 -5.56
CA LYS A 2 -2.16 16.21 -5.93
C LYS A 2 -2.22 15.36 -4.66
N LYS A 3 -3.04 14.30 -4.67
CA LYS A 3 -3.08 13.32 -3.56
C LYS A 3 -1.86 12.43 -3.64
N LYS A 4 -1.34 12.06 -2.47
CA LYS A 4 -0.25 11.09 -2.34
C LYS A 4 -0.80 9.81 -1.73
N TYR A 5 -0.53 8.67 -2.34
CA TYR A 5 -1.02 7.38 -1.87
C TYR A 5 0.09 6.59 -1.17
N ILE A 6 -0.20 6.08 0.02
CA ILE A 6 0.75 5.34 0.85
C ILE A 6 0.12 4.00 1.23
N LEU A 7 0.75 2.90 0.84
CA LEU A 7 0.37 1.55 1.27
C LEU A 7 0.99 1.24 2.63
N VAL A 8 0.15 0.99 3.63
CA VAL A 8 0.55 0.83 5.03
C VAL A 8 0.33 -0.61 5.50
N ASP A 9 1.37 -1.23 6.05
CA ASP A 9 1.27 -2.54 6.67
C ASP A 9 0.81 -2.41 8.13
N HIS A 10 -0.41 -2.88 8.41
CA HIS A 10 -0.91 -2.98 9.78
C HIS A 10 -0.38 -4.24 10.48
N PHE A 11 -0.08 -4.12 11.78
CA PHE A 11 0.61 -5.17 12.55
C PHE A 11 -0.11 -6.53 12.50
N SER A 12 -1.43 -6.57 12.63
CA SER A 12 -2.17 -7.84 12.66
C SER A 12 -2.11 -8.59 11.32
N GLN A 13 -2.27 -7.89 10.19
CA GLN A 13 -2.18 -8.52 8.86
C GLN A 13 -0.73 -8.86 8.51
N TRP A 14 0.21 -7.98 8.87
CA TRP A 14 1.63 -8.24 8.69
C TRP A 14 2.06 -9.50 9.45
N GLN A 15 1.66 -9.65 10.71
CA GLN A 15 1.95 -10.84 11.51
C GLN A 15 1.21 -12.08 10.98
N GLY A 16 -0.04 -11.94 10.55
CA GLY A 16 -0.86 -13.05 10.04
C GLY A 16 -0.36 -13.66 8.73
N LEU A 17 0.47 -12.93 7.98
CA LEU A 17 1.08 -13.39 6.72
C LEU A 17 2.55 -13.82 6.88
N ALA A 18 3.05 -13.90 8.11
CA ALA A 18 4.36 -14.49 8.37
C ALA A 18 4.38 -15.97 7.88
N PRO A 19 5.51 -16.46 7.31
CA PRO A 19 6.83 -15.83 7.29
C PRO A 19 7.08 -14.88 6.11
N LEU A 20 6.12 -14.73 5.19
CA LEU A 20 6.34 -14.00 3.94
C LEU A 20 6.67 -12.53 4.19
N THR A 21 5.93 -11.92 5.11
CA THR A 21 6.03 -10.50 5.49
C THR A 21 7.23 -10.17 6.37
N LEU A 22 7.95 -11.16 6.89
CA LEU A 22 9.15 -10.94 7.69
C LEU A 22 10.32 -10.41 6.84
N THR A 23 10.33 -10.68 5.54
CA THR A 23 11.44 -10.34 4.62
C THR A 23 11.07 -9.29 3.58
N ARG A 24 9.79 -8.89 3.50
CA ARG A 24 9.29 -7.88 2.56
C ARG A 24 7.94 -7.31 3.03
N PRO A 25 7.58 -6.09 2.61
CA PRO A 25 6.25 -5.53 2.88
C PRO A 25 5.11 -6.40 2.30
N ILE A 26 3.90 -6.26 2.84
CA ILE A 26 2.70 -6.90 2.28
C ILE A 26 2.50 -6.45 0.83
N SER A 27 2.70 -5.17 0.55
CA SER A 27 2.55 -4.59 -0.80
C SER A 27 3.47 -5.24 -1.86
N SER A 28 4.59 -5.82 -1.45
CA SER A 28 5.52 -6.55 -2.34
C SER A 28 5.15 -8.01 -2.57
N LEU A 29 4.09 -8.52 -1.94
CA LEU A 29 3.56 -9.84 -2.22
C LEU A 29 2.89 -9.87 -3.60
N ARG A 30 3.03 -11.00 -4.30
CA ARG A 30 2.44 -11.20 -5.63
C ARG A 30 1.06 -11.83 -5.54
N ILE A 31 0.14 -11.33 -6.36
CA ILE A 31 -1.16 -11.92 -6.67
C ILE A 31 -1.11 -12.32 -8.15
N GLY A 32 -0.73 -13.57 -8.41
CA GLY A 32 -0.43 -14.01 -9.78
C GLY A 32 0.87 -13.38 -10.30
N LEU A 33 0.80 -12.71 -11.46
CA LEU A 33 1.97 -12.08 -12.08
C LEU A 33 2.41 -10.80 -11.36
N ARG A 34 1.45 -10.05 -10.82
CA ARG A 34 1.66 -8.67 -10.34
C ARG A 34 1.80 -8.61 -8.83
N THR A 35 2.50 -7.62 -8.32
CA THR A 35 2.52 -7.29 -6.89
C THR A 35 1.29 -6.49 -6.49
N ILE A 36 0.93 -6.51 -5.20
CA ILE A 36 -0.15 -5.66 -4.68
C ILE A 36 0.15 -4.18 -4.95
N GLN A 37 1.42 -3.76 -4.80
CA GLN A 37 1.88 -2.42 -5.12
C GLN A 37 1.61 -2.03 -6.57
N GLU A 38 1.99 -2.90 -7.52
CA GLU A 38 1.74 -2.68 -8.95
C GLU A 38 0.24 -2.52 -9.19
N ILE A 39 -0.57 -3.44 -8.66
CA ILE A 39 -2.03 -3.40 -8.86
C ILE A 39 -2.61 -2.06 -8.40
N TRP A 40 -2.20 -1.56 -7.24
CA TRP A 40 -2.62 -0.24 -6.75
C TRP A 40 -2.10 0.92 -7.61
N SER A 41 -0.84 0.88 -8.03
CA SER A 41 -0.23 1.93 -8.86
C SER A 41 -0.93 2.07 -10.21
N ASP A 42 -1.22 0.95 -10.88
CA ASP A 42 -1.96 0.96 -12.15
C ASP A 42 -3.40 1.43 -11.95
N THR A 43 -4.06 0.99 -10.88
CA THR A 43 -5.47 1.32 -10.63
C THR A 43 -5.67 2.81 -10.30
N LEU A 44 -4.69 3.42 -9.63
CA LEU A 44 -4.73 4.84 -9.25
C LEU A 44 -4.08 5.75 -10.30
N GLU A 45 -3.47 5.18 -11.34
CA GLU A 45 -2.66 5.89 -12.35
C GLU A 45 -1.60 6.81 -11.72
N ASP A 46 -1.05 6.41 -10.57
CA ASP A 46 -0.07 7.18 -9.80
C ASP A 46 0.91 6.26 -9.06
N SER A 47 2.06 6.82 -8.66
CA SER A 47 3.02 6.09 -7.83
C SER A 47 2.49 5.96 -6.40
N VAL A 48 2.64 4.78 -5.81
CA VAL A 48 2.32 4.55 -4.39
C VAL A 48 3.60 4.37 -3.58
N GLU A 49 3.69 5.06 -2.44
CA GLU A 49 4.76 4.84 -1.46
C GLU A 49 4.39 3.72 -0.49
N ILE A 50 5.39 3.13 0.17
CA ILE A 50 5.17 2.02 1.10
C ILE A 50 5.61 2.44 2.49
N GLN A 51 4.76 2.18 3.48
CA GLN A 51 5.07 2.30 4.89
C GLN A 51 4.91 0.93 5.56
N THR A 52 6.01 0.34 6.01
CA THR A 52 6.03 -0.94 6.71
C THR A 52 6.99 -0.89 7.91
N GLN A 53 7.49 -2.03 8.38
CA GLN A 53 8.48 -2.11 9.44
C GLN A 53 9.76 -1.35 9.07
N SER A 54 10.36 -0.67 10.05
CA SER A 54 11.55 0.17 9.82
C SER A 54 12.73 -0.57 9.20
N TYR A 55 12.90 -1.86 9.51
CA TYR A 55 13.97 -2.67 8.95
C TYR A 55 13.73 -3.12 7.51
N LEU A 56 12.50 -2.98 7.00
CA LEU A 56 12.11 -3.27 5.62
C LEU A 56 12.06 -2.02 4.73
N MET A 57 12.24 -0.83 5.31
CA MET A 57 12.18 0.44 4.59
C MET A 57 13.57 1.05 4.44
N GLU A 58 13.93 1.43 3.21
CA GLU A 58 15.14 2.23 2.96
C GLU A 58 14.92 3.71 3.31
N LEU A 59 13.71 4.22 3.07
CA LEU A 59 13.31 5.59 3.36
C LEU A 59 11.87 5.62 3.89
N THR A 60 11.59 6.55 4.81
CA THR A 60 10.21 6.79 5.31
C THR A 60 9.46 7.71 4.34
N PRO A 61 8.21 7.38 3.96
CA PRO A 61 7.35 8.26 3.17
C PRO A 61 7.25 9.67 3.71
N ALA A 62 7.43 10.68 2.85
CA ALA A 62 7.22 12.08 3.25
C ALA A 62 5.72 12.37 3.41
N LEU A 63 5.31 12.78 4.61
CA LEU A 63 3.91 13.08 4.95
C LEU A 63 3.59 14.57 4.72
N GLU A 64 3.76 15.02 3.48
CA GLU A 64 3.48 16.40 3.07
C GLU A 64 2.21 16.49 2.21
N GLY A 65 1.32 17.42 2.55
CA GLY A 65 0.05 17.62 1.83
C GLY A 65 -1.00 16.55 2.12
N ILE A 66 -1.87 16.28 1.13
CA ILE A 66 -2.97 15.32 1.27
C ILE A 66 -2.44 13.91 1.01
N CYS A 67 -2.29 13.14 2.10
CA CYS A 67 -1.85 11.75 2.06
C CYS A 67 -3.02 10.81 2.33
N VAL A 68 -3.29 9.91 1.39
CA VAL A 68 -4.27 8.84 1.53
C VAL A 68 -3.53 7.55 1.88
N MET A 69 -3.75 7.08 3.10
CA MET A 69 -3.17 5.83 3.59
C MET A 69 -4.13 4.66 3.34
N ILE A 70 -3.64 3.65 2.64
CA ILE A 70 -4.39 2.47 2.25
C ILE A 70 -3.72 1.27 2.90
N ASN A 71 -4.48 0.43 3.59
CA ASN A 71 -3.89 -0.78 4.17
C ASN A 71 -3.49 -1.77 3.06
N SER A 72 -2.21 -2.12 3.02
CA SER A 72 -1.59 -3.00 2.00
C SER A 72 -2.24 -4.38 1.90
N ALA A 73 -2.95 -4.83 2.93
CA ALA A 73 -3.62 -6.13 2.93
C ALA A 73 -4.92 -6.15 2.09
N PHE A 74 -5.42 -4.99 1.66
CA PHE A 74 -6.58 -4.91 0.77
C PHE A 74 -6.15 -4.86 -0.70
N LEU A 75 -6.93 -5.55 -1.54
CA LEU A 75 -6.79 -5.51 -2.99
C LEU A 75 -7.71 -4.44 -3.59
N CYS A 76 -7.40 -4.05 -4.82
CA CYS A 76 -8.20 -3.11 -5.61
C CYS A 76 -9.55 -3.73 -5.99
N VAL A 77 -10.55 -3.58 -5.12
CA VAL A 77 -11.95 -3.90 -5.41
C VAL A 77 -12.62 -2.61 -5.94
N PRO A 78 -13.43 -2.65 -7.02
CA PRO A 78 -14.01 -1.45 -7.62
C PRO A 78 -14.68 -0.49 -6.63
N ASP A 79 -15.55 -1.00 -5.76
CA ASP A 79 -16.26 -0.20 -4.76
C ASP A 79 -15.32 0.48 -3.75
N LEU A 80 -14.19 -0.17 -3.43
CA LEU A 80 -13.18 0.40 -2.54
C LEU A 80 -12.41 1.52 -3.24
N VAL A 81 -12.02 1.29 -4.49
CA VAL A 81 -11.28 2.27 -5.31
C VAL A 81 -12.12 3.52 -5.49
N GLU A 82 -13.40 3.39 -5.83
CA GLU A 82 -14.30 4.52 -5.98
C GLU A 82 -14.37 5.38 -4.71
N LYS A 83 -14.54 4.73 -3.55
CA LYS A 83 -14.57 5.42 -2.25
C LYS A 83 -13.27 6.14 -1.94
N ILE A 84 -12.13 5.51 -2.25
CA ILE A 84 -10.80 6.13 -2.04
C ILE A 84 -10.64 7.38 -2.90
N LEU A 85 -11.06 7.33 -4.17
CA LEU A 85 -10.98 8.46 -5.09
C LEU A 85 -11.86 9.64 -4.64
N GLN A 86 -12.99 9.37 -3.98
CA GLN A 86 -13.93 10.36 -3.43
C GLN A 86 -13.47 10.99 -2.11
N LEU A 87 -12.44 10.47 -1.43
CA LEU A 87 -11.91 11.09 -0.20
C LEU A 87 -11.39 12.51 -0.51
N ASN A 88 -11.79 13.52 0.27
CA ASN A 88 -11.34 14.90 0.09
C ASN A 88 -9.99 15.15 0.76
#